data_AF-A0A354GR96-F1
#
_entry.id   AF-A0A354GR96-F1
#
_cell.length_a   1.000
_cell.length_b   1.000
_cell.length_c   1.000
_cell.angle_alpha   90.00
_cell.angle_beta   90.00
_cell.angle_gamma   90.00
#
_symmetry.space_group_name_H-M   'P 1'
#
loop_
_entity.id
_entity.type
_entity.pdbx_description
1 polymer ?
#
loop_
_entity_poly.entity_id
_entity_poly.type
_entity_poly.pdbx_seq_one_letter_code
_entity_poly.pdbx_strand_id
1 'polypeptide(L)'
;MRQARAKIAEHRHVTLANADRFFELFRALWEGSSGRHVMTLRATNNRYGLYPPRNIDIYYDAVPITEQLVRIAVSRSKEAVLEIVRSVKTSSPKESDLRELFTVLETRIDSSFENMVREVGVAMHDYLSDTALSPKDSSNAFWTRVQAQFGKGSGYRENVLSMYADQLDGHEEVLVEAAEESWRRVVIDPVLEYLAEE
;
A
#
# COMPACT_ATOMS: atom_id res chain seq x y z
N MET A 1 29.80 13.95 3.39
CA MET A 1 28.97 13.02 4.20
C MET A 1 27.95 13.74 5.08
N ARG A 2 28.33 14.54 6.09
CA ARG A 2 27.37 15.21 7.01
C ARG A 2 26.24 15.99 6.32
N GLN A 3 26.54 16.76 5.27
CA GLN A 3 25.53 17.51 4.53
C GLN A 3 24.53 16.62 3.78
N ALA A 4 24.99 15.52 3.18
CA ALA A 4 24.12 14.57 2.49
C ALA A 4 23.18 13.86 3.47
N ARG A 5 23.70 13.46 4.64
CA ARG A 5 22.91 12.88 5.73
C ARG A 5 21.82 13.84 6.21
N ALA A 6 22.14 15.12 6.41
CA ALA A 6 21.16 16.14 6.81
C ALA A 6 20.04 16.28 5.77
N LYS A 7 20.39 16.37 4.47
CA LYS A 7 19.41 16.45 3.39
C LYS A 7 18.51 15.21 3.30
N ILE A 8 19.08 14.00 3.47
CA ILE A 8 18.28 12.76 3.46
C ILE A 8 17.34 12.71 4.67
N ALA A 9 17.76 13.22 5.83
CA ALA A 9 16.91 13.30 7.02
C ALA A 9 15.70 14.23 6.83
N GLU A 10 15.77 15.23 5.95
CA GLU A 10 14.62 16.07 5.57
C GLU A 10 13.53 15.26 4.83
N HIS A 11 13.88 14.12 4.23
CA HIS A 11 12.96 13.21 3.56
C HIS A 11 12.48 12.07 4.45
N ARG A 12 12.63 12.17 5.78
CA ARG A 12 12.25 11.10 6.72
C ARG A 12 10.74 10.83 6.76
N HIS A 13 9.94 11.82 6.39
CA HIS A 13 8.49 11.72 6.33
C HIS A 13 8.02 11.73 4.86
N VAL A 14 6.94 11.01 4.59
CA VAL A 14 6.29 10.98 3.28
C VAL A 14 4.83 11.34 3.41
N THR A 15 4.29 11.95 2.36
CA THR A 15 2.87 12.23 2.25
C THR A 15 2.28 11.30 1.21
N LEU A 16 1.29 10.51 1.61
CA LEU A 16 0.56 9.64 0.71
C LEU A 16 -0.60 10.42 0.08
N ALA A 17 -0.28 11.25 -0.92
CA ALA A 17 -1.30 11.98 -1.65
C ALA A 17 -2.26 11.01 -2.35
N ASN A 18 -3.56 11.29 -2.28
CA ASN A 18 -4.64 10.47 -2.84
C ASN A 18 -4.90 9.14 -2.11
N ALA A 19 -4.57 9.01 -0.83
CA ALA A 19 -4.91 7.83 -0.02
C ALA A 19 -6.43 7.56 0.02
N ASP A 20 -7.23 8.64 -0.01
CA ASP A 20 -8.69 8.64 -0.11
C ASP A 20 -9.22 7.93 -1.38
N ARG A 21 -8.40 7.82 -2.42
CA ARG A 21 -8.75 7.08 -3.65
C ARG A 21 -8.65 5.57 -3.51
N PHE A 22 -8.16 5.05 -2.39
CA PHE A 22 -8.09 3.61 -2.15
C PHE A 22 -9.43 2.93 -2.42
N PHE A 23 -10.51 3.47 -1.86
CA PHE A 23 -11.83 2.86 -2.03
C PHE A 23 -12.38 3.02 -3.46
N GLU A 24 -12.13 4.15 -4.12
CA GLU A 24 -12.50 4.36 -5.52
C GLU A 24 -11.88 3.29 -6.42
N LEU A 25 -10.58 3.03 -6.26
CA LEU A 25 -9.85 2.03 -7.03
C LEU A 25 -10.26 0.61 -6.66
N PHE A 26 -10.50 0.35 -5.36
CA PHE A 26 -11.02 -0.91 -4.88
C PHE A 26 -12.39 -1.22 -5.48
N ARG A 27 -13.31 -0.26 -5.44
CA ARG A 27 -14.64 -0.34 -6.07
C ARG A 27 -14.54 -0.62 -7.57
N ALA A 28 -13.60 0.03 -8.27
CA ALA A 28 -13.40 -0.17 -9.71
C ALA A 28 -13.04 -1.61 -10.10
N LEU A 29 -12.39 -2.39 -9.22
CA LEU A 29 -12.15 -3.84 -9.47
C LEU A 29 -13.44 -4.67 -9.51
N TRP A 30 -14.49 -4.19 -8.85
CA TRP A 30 -15.76 -4.89 -8.68
C TRP A 30 -16.89 -4.32 -9.55
N GLU A 31 -16.67 -3.16 -10.16
CA GLU A 31 -17.60 -2.48 -11.07
C GLU A 31 -17.26 -2.67 -12.56
N GLY A 32 -18.23 -2.32 -13.41
CA GLY A 32 -18.06 -2.31 -14.86
C GLY A 32 -18.25 -3.66 -15.56
N SER A 33 -18.02 -3.65 -16.88
CA SER A 33 -18.10 -4.82 -17.76
C SER A 33 -16.95 -5.81 -17.58
N SER A 34 -15.82 -5.34 -17.06
CA SER A 34 -14.67 -6.14 -16.63
C SER A 34 -14.74 -6.60 -15.17
N GLY A 35 -15.67 -6.04 -14.38
CA GLY A 35 -15.87 -6.38 -12.98
C GLY A 35 -16.46 -7.77 -12.78
N ARG A 36 -16.31 -8.31 -11.56
CA ARG A 36 -16.83 -9.65 -11.23
C ARG A 36 -18.37 -9.69 -11.37
N HIS A 37 -18.87 -10.78 -11.94
CA HIS A 37 -20.31 -10.99 -12.11
C HIS A 37 -21.03 -10.92 -10.75
N VAL A 38 -22.27 -10.42 -10.72
CA VAL A 38 -23.03 -10.22 -9.46
C VAL A 38 -23.15 -11.48 -8.61
N MET A 39 -23.23 -12.65 -9.26
CA MET A 39 -23.26 -13.94 -8.58
C MET A 39 -21.93 -14.30 -7.90
N THR A 40 -20.81 -13.84 -8.46
CA THR A 40 -19.48 -13.99 -7.84
C THR A 40 -19.36 -13.11 -6.61
N LEU A 41 -19.79 -11.84 -6.70
CA LEU A 41 -19.84 -10.93 -5.56
C LEU A 41 -20.70 -11.52 -4.42
N ARG A 42 -21.89 -12.04 -4.76
CA ARG A 42 -22.73 -12.78 -3.80
C ARG A 42 -22.00 -13.98 -3.19
N ALA A 43 -21.41 -14.85 -4.01
CA ALA A 43 -20.74 -16.05 -3.53
C ALA A 43 -19.57 -15.73 -2.59
N THR A 44 -18.88 -14.61 -2.84
CA THR A 44 -17.78 -14.09 -2.04
C THR A 44 -18.30 -13.52 -0.71
N ASN A 45 -19.35 -12.70 -0.74
CA ASN A 45 -19.94 -12.13 0.48
C ASN A 45 -20.57 -13.18 1.40
N ASN A 46 -21.17 -14.23 0.83
CA ASN A 46 -21.69 -15.39 1.59
C ASN A 46 -20.61 -16.20 2.30
N ARG A 47 -19.34 -15.87 2.04
CA ARG A 47 -18.16 -16.50 2.63
C ARG A 47 -17.21 -15.43 3.18
N TYR A 48 -17.78 -14.31 3.63
CA TYR A 48 -17.04 -13.29 4.39
C TYR A 48 -15.81 -12.77 3.64
N GLY A 49 -15.98 -12.48 2.34
CA GLY A 49 -14.93 -11.91 1.51
C GLY A 49 -14.04 -12.94 0.78
N LEU A 50 -14.26 -14.24 1.01
CA LEU A 50 -13.43 -15.31 0.45
C LEU A 50 -14.22 -16.20 -0.51
N TYR A 51 -13.71 -16.44 -1.71
CA TYR A 51 -14.28 -17.44 -2.62
C TYR A 51 -13.19 -18.35 -3.22
N PRO A 52 -12.71 -19.32 -2.41
CA PRO A 52 -11.65 -20.26 -2.81
C PRO A 52 -11.90 -21.00 -4.13
N PRO A 53 -13.13 -21.43 -4.49
CA PRO A 53 -13.39 -22.11 -5.77
C PRO A 53 -12.97 -21.32 -7.02
N ARG A 54 -12.80 -20.00 -6.92
CA ARG A 54 -12.30 -19.15 -8.00
C ARG A 54 -11.04 -18.38 -7.62
N ASN A 55 -10.38 -18.75 -6.52
CA ASN A 55 -9.24 -18.04 -5.96
C ASN A 55 -9.48 -16.54 -5.83
N ILE A 56 -10.66 -16.20 -5.30
CA ILE A 56 -11.09 -14.82 -5.10
C ILE A 56 -10.96 -14.49 -3.62
N ASP A 57 -10.30 -13.39 -3.33
CA ASP A 57 -10.09 -12.89 -1.98
C ASP A 57 -10.11 -11.37 -2.03
N ILE A 58 -11.11 -10.76 -1.38
CA ILE A 58 -11.26 -9.30 -1.40
C ILE A 58 -10.15 -8.59 -0.63
N TYR A 59 -9.55 -9.25 0.36
CA TYR A 59 -8.44 -8.71 1.15
C TYR A 59 -7.19 -8.67 0.29
N TYR A 60 -6.98 -9.73 -0.50
CA TYR A 60 -5.86 -9.81 -1.44
C TYR A 60 -6.01 -8.81 -2.60
N ASP A 61 -7.24 -8.56 -3.06
CA ASP A 61 -7.50 -7.57 -4.10
C ASP A 61 -7.06 -6.14 -3.68
N ALA A 62 -6.95 -5.85 -2.38
CA ALA A 62 -6.46 -4.56 -1.87
C ALA A 62 -4.94 -4.36 -2.03
N VAL A 63 -4.16 -5.44 -2.09
CA VAL A 63 -2.69 -5.40 -2.17
C VAL A 63 -2.20 -4.62 -3.40
N PRO A 64 -2.55 -4.99 -4.65
CA PRO A 64 -2.03 -4.29 -5.83
C PRO A 64 -2.47 -2.82 -5.92
N ILE A 65 -3.65 -2.47 -5.40
CA ILE A 65 -4.12 -1.08 -5.33
C ILE A 65 -3.25 -0.28 -4.36
N THR A 66 -3.05 -0.84 -3.17
CA THR A 66 -2.20 -0.24 -2.13
C THR A 66 -0.80 -0.02 -2.66
N GLU A 67 -0.20 -1.05 -3.26
CA GLU A 67 1.14 -0.98 -3.83
C GLU A 67 1.24 0.12 -4.90
N GLN A 68 0.23 0.24 -5.77
CA GLN A 68 0.20 1.26 -6.81
C GLN A 68 0.12 2.68 -6.22
N LEU A 69 -0.75 2.91 -5.24
CA LEU A 69 -0.92 4.21 -4.58
C LEU A 69 0.37 4.64 -3.87
N VAL A 70 0.95 3.74 -3.07
CA VAL A 70 2.20 3.99 -2.34
C VAL A 70 3.34 4.28 -3.32
N ARG A 71 3.45 3.46 -4.37
CA ARG A 71 4.47 3.64 -5.40
C ARG A 71 4.36 5.02 -6.04
N ILE A 72 3.18 5.44 -6.47
CA ILE A 72 2.98 6.74 -7.12
C ILE A 72 3.34 7.89 -6.16
N ALA A 73 2.85 7.85 -4.93
CA ALA A 73 3.04 8.95 -4.00
C ALA A 73 4.50 9.09 -3.53
N VAL A 74 5.17 7.96 -3.26
CA VAL A 74 6.49 7.96 -2.61
C VAL A 74 7.64 7.97 -3.63
N SER A 75 7.38 7.68 -4.91
CA SER A 75 8.42 7.69 -5.96
C SER A 75 9.21 9.00 -6.04
N ARG A 76 8.56 10.14 -5.83
CA ARG A 76 9.26 11.44 -5.86
C ARG A 76 10.24 11.59 -4.69
N SER A 77 9.85 11.16 -3.49
CA SER A 77 10.73 11.19 -2.32
C SER A 77 11.90 10.23 -2.48
N LYS A 78 11.65 9.03 -3.03
CA LYS A 78 12.70 8.09 -3.43
C LYS A 78 13.71 8.73 -4.39
N GLU A 79 13.23 9.37 -5.45
CA GLU A 79 14.13 9.99 -6.43
C GLU A 79 14.96 11.12 -5.81
N ALA A 80 14.37 11.94 -4.94
CA ALA A 80 15.10 12.98 -4.23
C ALA A 80 16.25 12.41 -3.36
N VAL A 81 16.02 11.30 -2.66
CA VAL A 81 17.06 10.61 -1.89
C VAL A 81 18.16 10.06 -2.82
N LEU A 82 17.78 9.46 -3.94
CA LEU A 82 18.74 8.95 -4.94
C LEU A 82 19.57 10.07 -5.56
N GLU A 83 18.98 11.23 -5.86
CA GLU A 83 19.70 12.40 -6.39
C GLU A 83 20.77 12.88 -5.41
N ILE A 84 20.47 12.92 -4.11
CA ILE A 84 21.46 13.27 -3.08
C ILE A 84 22.62 12.26 -3.09
N VAL A 85 22.32 10.97 -3.13
CA VAL A 85 23.32 9.89 -3.19
C VAL A 85 24.19 10.02 -4.45
N ARG A 86 23.57 10.19 -5.62
CA ARG A 86 24.26 10.36 -6.91
C ARG A 86 25.13 11.62 -6.94
N SER A 87 24.70 12.70 -6.30
CA SER A 87 25.48 13.94 -6.18
C SER A 87 26.78 13.70 -5.40
N VAL A 88 26.73 12.94 -4.31
CA VAL A 88 27.94 12.59 -3.55
C VAL A 88 28.86 11.70 -4.40
N LYS A 89 28.33 10.64 -5.01
CA LYS A 89 29.07 9.76 -5.93
C LYS A 89 29.78 10.53 -7.06
N THR A 90 29.10 11.51 -7.66
CA THR A 90 29.64 12.29 -8.78
C THR A 90 30.73 13.26 -8.32
N SER A 91 30.63 13.74 -7.08
CA SER A 91 31.61 14.64 -6.47
C SER A 91 32.85 13.90 -5.95
N SER A 92 32.81 12.57 -5.82
CA SER A 92 33.94 11.74 -5.42
C SER A 92 34.94 11.52 -6.58
N PRO A 93 36.26 11.42 -6.28
CA PRO A 93 37.28 11.09 -7.28
C PRO A 93 36.96 9.79 -8.03
N LYS A 94 37.30 9.71 -9.33
CA LYS A 94 36.92 8.58 -10.19
C LYS A 94 37.48 7.24 -9.70
N GLU A 95 38.64 7.27 -9.09
CA GLU A 95 39.39 6.13 -8.58
C GLU A 95 39.07 5.81 -7.11
N SER A 96 38.10 6.50 -6.51
CA SER A 96 37.74 6.30 -5.10
C SER A 96 36.76 5.14 -4.93
N ASP A 97 37.06 4.23 -4.00
CA ASP A 97 36.17 3.16 -3.54
C ASP A 97 34.79 3.69 -3.08
N LEU A 98 34.71 4.96 -2.68
CA LEU A 98 33.45 5.62 -2.35
C LEU A 98 32.45 5.58 -3.50
N ARG A 99 32.89 5.64 -4.76
CA ARG A 99 31.97 5.56 -5.92
C ARG A 99 31.31 4.20 -6.05
N GLU A 100 32.03 3.14 -5.73
CA GLU A 100 31.50 1.78 -5.73
C GLU A 100 30.51 1.61 -4.57
N LEU A 101 30.88 2.05 -3.37
CA LEU A 101 30.00 2.06 -2.19
C LEU A 101 28.68 2.79 -2.45
N PHE A 102 28.72 3.97 -3.09
CA PHE A 102 27.49 4.69 -3.43
C PHE A 102 26.67 4.01 -4.53
N THR A 103 27.30 3.26 -5.44
CA THR A 103 26.56 2.46 -6.42
C THR A 103 25.78 1.33 -5.75
N VAL A 104 26.39 0.67 -4.75
CA VAL A 104 25.71 -0.33 -3.93
C VAL A 104 24.56 0.31 -3.15
N LEU A 105 24.76 1.50 -2.58
CA LEU A 105 23.72 2.22 -1.85
C LEU A 105 22.51 2.57 -2.75
N GLU A 106 22.74 3.02 -4.00
CA GLU A 106 21.67 3.27 -4.96
C GLU A 106 20.80 2.02 -5.19
N THR A 107 21.44 0.87 -5.48
CA THR A 107 20.73 -0.40 -5.68
C THR A 107 19.97 -0.86 -4.43
N ARG A 108 20.54 -0.60 -3.25
CA ARG A 108 19.90 -0.94 -1.97
C ARG A 108 18.67 -0.07 -1.72
N ILE A 109 18.73 1.24 -2.02
CA ILE A 109 17.57 2.14 -1.92
C ILE A 109 16.45 1.68 -2.85
N ASP A 110 16.76 1.32 -4.10
CA ASP A 110 15.77 0.78 -5.04
C ASP A 110 15.11 -0.48 -4.49
N SER A 111 15.90 -1.43 -3.99
CA SER A 111 15.40 -2.69 -3.45
C SER A 111 14.57 -2.49 -2.18
N SER A 112 15.04 -1.63 -1.26
CA SER A 112 14.32 -1.26 -0.03
C SER A 112 12.99 -0.59 -0.34
N PHE A 113 12.93 0.26 -1.38
CA PHE A 113 11.69 0.89 -1.80
C PHE A 113 10.66 -0.14 -2.29
N GLU A 114 11.08 -1.09 -3.13
CA GLU A 114 10.17 -2.15 -3.59
C GLU A 114 9.70 -3.05 -2.44
N ASN A 115 10.56 -3.32 -1.46
CA ASN A 115 10.18 -4.08 -0.27
C ASN A 115 9.17 -3.31 0.58
N MET A 116 9.41 -2.01 0.81
CA MET A 116 8.47 -1.12 1.51
C MET A 116 7.09 -1.11 0.84
N VAL A 117 7.02 -0.99 -0.49
CA VAL A 117 5.75 -1.02 -1.23
C VAL A 117 4.97 -2.31 -0.96
N ARG A 118 5.65 -3.47 -1.01
CA ARG A 118 5.02 -4.77 -0.71
C ARG A 118 4.59 -4.90 0.75
N GLU A 119 5.43 -4.44 1.69
CA GLU A 119 5.12 -4.47 3.12
C GLU A 119 3.84 -3.69 3.44
N VAL A 120 3.65 -2.52 2.83
CA VAL A 120 2.42 -1.73 3.00
C VAL A 120 1.21 -2.44 2.38
N GLY A 121 1.38 -3.10 1.23
CA GLY A 121 0.35 -3.92 0.62
C GLY A 121 -0.13 -5.05 1.54
N VAL A 122 0.81 -5.78 2.14
CA VAL A 122 0.52 -6.84 3.13
C VAL A 122 -0.14 -6.25 4.38
N ALA A 123 0.34 -5.11 4.89
CA ALA A 123 -0.26 -4.46 6.05
C ALA A 123 -1.74 -4.11 5.81
N MET A 124 -2.11 -3.60 4.63
CA MET A 124 -3.52 -3.34 4.32
C MET A 124 -4.34 -4.60 4.15
N HIS A 125 -3.78 -5.66 3.55
CA HIS A 125 -4.45 -6.96 3.50
C HIS A 125 -4.81 -7.44 4.92
N ASP A 126 -3.83 -7.47 5.82
CA ASP A 126 -3.99 -7.96 7.18
C ASP A 126 -4.97 -7.09 7.97
N TYR A 127 -4.87 -5.77 7.81
CA TYR A 127 -5.81 -4.83 8.42
C TYR A 127 -7.26 -5.09 8.00
N LEU A 128 -7.52 -5.24 6.70
CA LEU A 128 -8.87 -5.50 6.21
C LEU A 128 -9.39 -6.86 6.69
N SER A 129 -8.53 -7.87 6.64
CA SER A 129 -8.83 -9.25 7.02
C SER A 129 -9.17 -9.38 8.50
N ASP A 130 -8.33 -8.79 9.35
CA ASP A 130 -8.27 -9.13 10.77
C ASP A 130 -8.85 -8.03 11.67
N THR A 131 -9.01 -6.82 11.12
CA THR A 131 -9.57 -5.67 11.84
C THR A 131 -10.84 -5.13 11.18
N ALA A 132 -10.75 -4.52 9.99
CA ALA A 132 -11.86 -3.72 9.45
C ALA A 132 -13.11 -4.56 9.09
N LEU A 133 -12.91 -5.79 8.62
CA LEU A 133 -14.00 -6.69 8.22
C LEU A 133 -14.05 -7.97 9.08
N SER A 134 -13.48 -7.89 10.28
CA SER A 134 -13.44 -8.97 11.26
C SER A 134 -14.59 -8.83 12.28
N PRO A 135 -15.11 -9.93 12.87
CA PRO A 135 -14.80 -11.33 12.56
C PRO A 135 -15.45 -11.80 11.25
N LYS A 136 -14.93 -12.89 10.66
CA LYS A 136 -15.40 -13.49 9.41
C LYS A 136 -16.49 -14.54 9.65
N ASP A 137 -17.54 -14.13 10.35
CA ASP A 137 -18.66 -14.99 10.70
C ASP A 137 -19.98 -14.19 10.84
N SER A 138 -21.06 -14.88 11.24
CA SER A 138 -22.39 -14.30 11.38
C SER A 138 -22.56 -13.37 12.58
N SER A 139 -21.58 -13.28 13.49
CA SER A 139 -21.62 -12.29 14.58
C SER A 139 -21.29 -10.88 14.08
N ASN A 140 -20.63 -10.77 12.92
CA ASN A 140 -20.31 -9.50 12.31
C ASN A 140 -21.53 -8.88 11.59
N ALA A 141 -21.92 -7.69 12.04
CA ALA A 141 -23.07 -6.96 11.51
C ALA A 141 -22.88 -6.54 10.03
N PHE A 142 -21.65 -6.18 9.63
CA PHE A 142 -21.35 -5.83 8.24
C PHE A 142 -21.69 -7.01 7.31
N TRP A 143 -21.13 -8.19 7.60
CA TRP A 143 -21.34 -9.38 6.78
C TRP A 143 -22.79 -9.81 6.72
N THR A 144 -23.48 -9.78 7.86
CA THR A 144 -24.92 -10.06 7.93
C THR A 144 -25.72 -9.11 7.03
N ARG A 145 -25.43 -7.80 7.07
CA ARG A 145 -26.13 -6.81 6.25
C ARG A 145 -25.84 -7.04 4.76
N VAL A 146 -24.60 -7.29 4.37
CA VAL A 146 -24.20 -7.47 2.96
C VAL A 146 -24.84 -8.72 2.37
N GLN A 147 -24.84 -9.83 3.11
CA GLN A 147 -25.47 -11.08 2.69
C GLN A 147 -26.99 -10.91 2.51
N ALA A 148 -27.64 -10.14 3.38
CA ALA A 148 -29.07 -9.85 3.31
C ALA A 148 -29.48 -8.94 2.14
N GLN A 149 -28.54 -8.34 1.40
CA GLN A 149 -28.89 -7.53 0.21
C GLN A 149 -29.32 -8.35 -0.99
N PHE A 150 -28.91 -9.63 -1.06
CA PHE A 150 -29.23 -10.45 -2.21
C PHE A 150 -30.75 -10.71 -2.32
N GLY A 151 -31.32 -10.48 -3.51
CA GLY A 151 -32.75 -10.66 -3.76
C GLY A 151 -33.63 -9.43 -3.49
N LYS A 152 -33.05 -8.29 -3.07
CA LYS A 152 -33.80 -7.04 -2.83
C LYS A 152 -34.05 -6.15 -4.08
N GLY A 153 -33.86 -6.70 -5.27
CA GLY A 153 -34.17 -6.02 -6.55
C GLY A 153 -32.95 -5.61 -7.38
N SER A 154 -33.18 -4.76 -8.39
CA SER A 154 -32.13 -4.16 -9.20
C SER A 154 -31.28 -3.22 -8.35
N GLY A 155 -29.94 -3.30 -8.47
CA GLY A 155 -29.01 -2.47 -7.69
C GLY A 155 -28.20 -3.21 -6.63
N TYR A 156 -28.31 -4.55 -6.53
CA TYR A 156 -27.55 -5.35 -5.56
C TYR A 156 -26.05 -4.99 -5.50
N ARG A 157 -25.38 -4.89 -6.64
CA ARG A 157 -23.94 -4.57 -6.71
C ARG A 157 -23.64 -3.21 -6.10
N GLU A 158 -24.35 -2.17 -6.55
CA GLU A 158 -24.14 -0.79 -6.11
C GLU A 158 -24.39 -0.64 -4.60
N ASN A 159 -25.47 -1.24 -4.10
CA ASN A 159 -25.78 -1.22 -2.67
C ASN A 159 -24.69 -1.90 -1.85
N VAL A 160 -24.21 -3.08 -2.28
CA VAL A 160 -23.13 -3.80 -1.59
C VAL A 160 -21.85 -2.97 -1.59
N LEU A 161 -21.47 -2.38 -2.72
CA LEU A 161 -20.24 -1.59 -2.81
C LEU A 161 -20.34 -0.30 -1.99
N SER A 162 -21.52 0.35 -1.94
CA SER A 162 -21.76 1.47 -1.03
C SER A 162 -21.57 1.06 0.43
N MET A 163 -22.02 -0.13 0.82
CA MET A 163 -21.83 -0.60 2.19
C MET A 163 -20.36 -0.87 2.53
N TYR A 164 -19.56 -1.35 1.57
CA TYR A 164 -18.10 -1.43 1.76
C TYR A 164 -17.49 -0.03 1.89
N ALA A 165 -17.97 0.95 1.14
CA ALA A 165 -17.51 2.33 1.24
C ALA A 165 -17.75 2.86 2.66
N ASP A 166 -19.00 2.74 3.14
CA ASP A 166 -19.40 3.19 4.47
C ASP A 166 -18.61 2.47 5.58
N GLN A 167 -18.28 1.19 5.39
CA GLN A 167 -17.53 0.40 6.38
C GLN A 167 -16.04 0.74 6.41
N LEU A 168 -15.50 1.29 5.33
CA LEU A 168 -14.08 1.61 5.18
C LEU A 168 -13.82 3.12 5.20
N ASP A 169 -14.85 3.94 5.43
CA ASP A 169 -14.74 5.39 5.54
C ASP A 169 -13.85 5.79 6.73
N GLY A 170 -12.81 6.60 6.48
CA GLY A 170 -11.82 7.00 7.47
C GLY A 170 -10.72 5.96 7.74
N HIS A 171 -10.76 4.79 7.09
CA HIS A 171 -9.74 3.76 7.25
C HIS A 171 -8.49 4.02 6.37
N GLU A 172 -8.51 5.03 5.51
CA GLU A 172 -7.35 5.46 4.73
C GLU A 172 -6.18 5.96 5.60
N GLU A 173 -6.44 6.41 6.83
CA GLU A 173 -5.40 6.82 7.78
C GLU A 173 -4.43 5.68 8.08
N VAL A 174 -4.92 4.43 8.16
CA VAL A 174 -4.08 3.24 8.40
C VAL A 174 -3.10 3.01 7.26
N LEU A 175 -3.55 3.26 6.02
CA LEU A 175 -2.69 3.17 4.85
C LEU A 175 -1.59 4.25 4.89
N VAL A 176 -1.93 5.47 5.30
CA VAL A 176 -0.96 6.57 5.46
C VAL A 176 0.08 6.22 6.52
N GLU A 177 -0.36 5.78 7.71
CA GLU A 177 0.52 5.40 8.82
C GLU A 177 1.45 4.24 8.44
N ALA A 178 0.91 3.20 7.80
CA ALA A 178 1.70 2.05 7.36
C ALA A 178 2.77 2.46 6.33
N ALA A 179 2.42 3.36 5.40
CA ALA A 179 3.36 3.87 4.40
C ALA A 179 4.45 4.73 5.02
N GLU A 180 4.10 5.63 5.94
CA GLU A 180 5.07 6.50 6.61
C GLU A 180 6.05 5.69 7.47
N GLU A 181 5.54 4.78 8.30
CA GLU A 181 6.39 3.95 9.15
C GLU A 181 7.30 3.03 8.33
N SER A 182 6.77 2.39 7.28
CA SER A 182 7.57 1.52 6.41
C SER A 182 8.61 2.32 5.61
N TRP A 183 8.28 3.51 5.12
CA TRP A 183 9.24 4.41 4.48
C TRP A 183 10.42 4.72 5.40
N ARG A 184 10.11 5.16 6.62
CA ARG A 184 11.11 5.51 7.62
C ARG A 184 12.00 4.32 7.96
N ARG A 185 11.38 3.20 8.35
CA ARG A 185 12.07 2.02 8.88
C ARG A 185 12.84 1.24 7.81
N VAL A 186 12.29 1.10 6.60
CA VAL A 186 12.84 0.21 5.55
C VAL A 186 13.77 0.94 4.59
N VAL A 187 13.54 2.24 4.37
CA VAL A 187 14.30 3.03 3.40
C VAL A 187 15.20 4.04 4.09
N ILE A 188 14.63 4.99 4.85
CA ILE A 188 15.39 6.14 5.33
C ILE A 188 16.38 5.80 6.44
N ASP A 189 15.91 5.18 7.53
CA ASP A 189 16.74 4.91 8.70
C ASP A 189 17.97 4.04 8.31
N PRO A 190 17.84 2.97 7.50
CA PRO A 190 19.00 2.20 7.02
C PRO A 190 19.98 3.00 6.16
N VAL A 191 19.51 3.95 5.35
CA VAL A 191 20.38 4.84 4.56
C VAL A 191 21.12 5.81 5.49
N LEU A 192 20.44 6.36 6.49
CA LEU A 192 21.06 7.28 7.45
C LEU A 192 22.09 6.59 8.35
N GLU A 193 21.84 5.34 8.72
CA GLU A 193 22.78 4.46 9.45
C GLU A 193 24.02 4.18 8.60
N TYR A 194 23.82 3.77 7.34
CA TYR A 194 24.93 3.54 6.40
C TYR A 194 25.83 4.77 6.24
N LEU A 195 25.25 5.98 6.27
CA LEU A 195 26.01 7.25 6.17
C LEU A 195 26.61 7.73 7.50
N ALA A 196 26.37 7.02 8.61
CA ALA A 196 26.86 7.36 9.94
C ALA A 196 28.07 6.53 10.40
N GLU A 197 28.38 5.41 9.72
CA GLU A 197 29.49 4.50 10.09
C GLU A 197 30.91 5.02 9.69
N GLU A 198 31.07 6.31 9.40
CA GLU A 198 32.39 6.97 9.17
C GLU A 198 32.52 8.36 9.83
#